data_AF-A0A2E9LJD3-F1
#
_entry.id   AF-A0A2E9LJD3-F1
#
_cell.length_a   1.000
_cell.length_b   1.000
_cell.length_c   1.000
_cell.angle_alpha   90.00
_cell.angle_beta   90.00
_cell.angle_gamma   90.00
#
_symmetry.space_group_name_H-M   'P 1'
#
loop_
_entity.id
_entity.type
_entity.pdbx_description
1 polymer ?
#
loop_
_entity_poly.entity_id
_entity_poly.type
_entity_poly.pdbx_seq_one_letter_code
_entity_poly.pdbx_strand_id
1 'polypeptide(L)'
;MAIDKSAAHDSKGSITAVVEGLDEPVTREVTVFTPEQNPLIGRWREDLELVGVKELLFQSDGQYFATWFMLESYVDLGGDYTVTPSTGEIELTENWELKDSQEFQGTGSFEIDEQGRLLLSGICPTKPDPDNPDCLRRFTRAK
;
A
#
# COMPACT_ATOMS: atom_id res chain seq x y z
N MET A 1 0.53 20.19 11.65
CA MET A 1 1.57 20.29 10.60
C MET A 1 0.87 20.64 9.30
N ALA A 2 1.33 21.66 8.59
CA ALA A 2 0.87 21.99 7.25
C ALA A 2 2.05 21.81 6.31
N ILE A 3 1.91 20.94 5.31
CA ILE A 3 2.86 20.85 4.21
C ILE A 3 2.40 21.87 3.17
N ASP A 4 3.30 22.74 2.71
CA ASP A 4 2.99 23.69 1.65
C ASP A 4 2.56 22.93 0.39
N LYS A 5 1.49 23.38 -0.28
CA LYS A 5 1.02 22.78 -1.53
C LYS A 5 2.04 22.92 -2.66
N SER A 6 3.00 23.84 -2.53
CA SER A 6 4.10 24.01 -3.49
C SER A 6 5.37 23.26 -3.09
N ALA A 7 5.34 22.42 -2.04
CA ALA A 7 6.50 21.62 -1.67
C ALA A 7 6.93 20.72 -2.84
N ALA A 8 8.22 20.74 -3.17
CA ALA A 8 8.75 19.96 -4.27
C ALA A 8 8.65 18.45 -3.96
N HIS A 9 8.48 17.66 -5.00
CA HIS A 9 8.63 16.21 -4.90
C HIS A 9 10.02 15.83 -4.36
N ASP A 10 10.09 14.72 -3.60
CA ASP A 10 11.29 14.22 -2.90
C ASP A 10 11.91 15.22 -1.92
N SER A 11 11.27 16.37 -1.69
CA SER A 11 11.72 17.29 -0.67
C SER A 11 11.55 16.64 0.69
N LYS A 12 12.60 16.76 1.49
CA LYS A 12 12.68 16.21 2.84
C LYS A 12 12.48 17.33 3.84
N GLY A 13 11.64 17.08 4.83
CA GLY A 13 11.46 17.94 6.00
C GLY A 13 11.68 17.15 7.27
N SER A 14 12.04 17.80 8.36
CA SER A 14 12.10 17.18 9.67
C SER A 14 10.91 17.61 10.54
N ILE A 15 10.29 16.63 11.20
CA ILE A 15 9.39 16.88 12.32
C ILE A 15 10.19 16.63 13.58
N THR A 16 10.29 17.65 14.44
CA THR A 16 10.88 17.52 15.77
C THR A 16 9.77 17.67 16.80
N ALA A 17 9.64 16.69 17.69
CA ALA A 17 8.72 16.69 18.81
C ALA A 17 9.49 16.72 20.12
N VAL A 18 9.11 17.64 21.02
CA VAL A 18 9.54 17.59 22.41
C VAL A 18 8.53 16.72 23.15
N VAL A 19 9.00 15.61 23.72
CA VAL A 19 8.15 14.62 24.41
C VAL A 19 8.43 14.70 25.89
N GLU A 20 7.38 14.85 26.70
CA GLU A 20 7.52 14.86 28.16
C GLU A 20 8.15 13.54 28.65
N GLY A 21 9.19 13.64 29.47
CA GLY A 21 9.94 12.49 29.98
C GLY A 21 11.10 12.02 29.11
N LEU A 22 11.38 12.68 27.98
CA LEU A 22 12.62 12.50 27.22
C LEU A 22 13.52 13.73 27.35
N ASP A 23 14.82 13.49 27.58
CA ASP A 23 15.82 14.54 27.72
C ASP A 23 16.18 15.22 26.38
N GLU A 24 15.92 14.53 25.26
CA GLU A 24 16.18 15.03 23.91
C GLU A 24 14.92 15.03 23.01
N PRO A 25 14.76 16.03 22.13
CA PRO A 25 13.68 16.04 21.15
C PRO A 25 13.79 14.89 20.15
N VAL A 26 12.66 14.25 19.85
CA VAL A 26 12.59 13.20 18.84
C VAL A 26 12.44 13.84 17.47
N THR A 27 13.36 13.54 16.54
CA THR A 27 13.30 14.04 15.16
C THR A 27 13.03 12.90 14.17
N ARG A 28 12.11 13.14 13.23
CA ARG A 28 11.79 12.23 12.12
C ARG A 28 11.84 12.97 10.80
N GLU A 29 12.40 12.33 9.77
CA GLU A 29 12.37 12.84 8.40
C GLU A 29 11.03 12.49 7.74
N VAL A 30 10.51 13.41 6.94
CA VAL A 30 9.30 13.28 6.14
C VAL A 30 9.68 13.60 4.71
N THR A 31 9.28 12.75 3.77
CA THR A 31 9.51 12.98 2.35
C THR A 31 8.17 13.31 1.67
N VAL A 32 8.17 14.31 0.80
CA VAL A 32 6.98 14.77 0.08
C VAL A 32 6.84 14.03 -1.26
N PHE A 33 5.69 13.39 -1.46
CA PHE A 33 5.36 12.69 -2.71
C PHE A 33 4.21 13.37 -3.44
N THR A 34 4.23 13.28 -4.77
CA THR A 34 3.11 13.74 -5.60
C THR A 34 2.39 12.53 -6.19
N PRO A 35 1.06 12.57 -6.35
CA PRO A 35 0.30 11.45 -6.91
C PRO A 35 0.74 11.04 -8.32
N GLU A 36 1.32 11.94 -9.10
CA GLU A 36 1.78 11.67 -10.46
C GLU A 36 2.96 10.69 -10.50
N GLN A 37 3.77 10.67 -9.44
CA GLN A 37 4.95 9.80 -9.36
C GLN A 37 4.62 8.43 -8.80
N ASN A 38 3.77 8.38 -7.79
CA ASN A 38 3.28 7.13 -7.24
C ASN A 38 1.92 7.36 -6.59
N PRO A 39 0.83 7.08 -7.30
CA PRO A 39 -0.51 7.32 -6.78
C PRO A 39 -0.90 6.32 -5.70
N LEU A 40 -0.13 5.23 -5.53
CA LEU A 40 -0.43 4.17 -4.58
C LEU A 40 -0.02 4.51 -3.15
N ILE A 41 0.93 5.43 -2.94
CA ILE A 41 1.41 5.78 -1.59
C ILE A 41 0.23 6.13 -0.67
N GLY A 42 0.21 5.49 0.50
CA GLY A 42 -0.82 5.60 1.50
C GLY A 42 -1.54 4.28 1.78
N ARG A 43 -2.61 4.39 2.57
CA ARG A 43 -3.38 3.27 3.09
C ARG A 43 -4.65 3.06 2.28
N TRP A 44 -4.93 1.82 1.95
CA TRP A 44 -6.06 1.35 1.17
C TRP A 44 -6.81 0.25 1.92
N ARG A 45 -8.10 0.15 1.65
CA ARG A 45 -8.97 -0.90 2.18
C ARG A 45 -9.90 -1.38 1.07
N GLU A 46 -10.06 -2.70 0.95
CA GLU A 46 -10.95 -3.28 -0.04
C GLU A 46 -12.41 -2.92 0.27
N ASP A 47 -13.23 -2.68 -0.77
CA ASP A 47 -14.64 -2.31 -0.66
C ASP A 47 -15.56 -3.46 -0.17
N LEU A 48 -15.00 -4.56 0.33
CA LEU A 48 -15.71 -5.74 0.81
C LEU A 48 -15.71 -5.83 2.35
N GLU A 49 -16.89 -5.93 2.95
CA GLU A 49 -17.05 -5.80 4.40
C GLU A 49 -16.64 -7.06 5.20
N LEU A 50 -16.77 -8.27 4.63
CA LEU A 50 -16.64 -9.52 5.40
C LEU A 50 -15.36 -10.33 5.10
N VAL A 51 -14.86 -10.29 3.86
CA VAL A 51 -13.65 -10.98 3.39
C VAL A 51 -12.87 -10.05 2.47
N GLY A 52 -11.55 -10.24 2.36
CA GLY A 52 -10.68 -9.41 1.52
C GLY A 52 -9.60 -8.67 2.30
N VAL A 53 -8.98 -7.68 1.64
CA VAL A 53 -7.87 -6.90 2.18
C VAL A 53 -8.37 -5.83 3.14
N LYS A 54 -8.09 -6.01 4.43
CA LYS A 54 -8.47 -5.03 5.45
C LYS A 54 -7.56 -3.82 5.47
N GLU A 55 -6.31 -4.05 5.09
CA GLU A 55 -5.28 -3.03 5.03
C GLU A 55 -4.28 -3.39 3.93
N LEU A 56 -4.05 -2.43 3.04
CA LEU A 56 -2.94 -2.41 2.09
C LEU A 56 -2.26 -1.06 2.22
N LEU A 57 -1.00 -1.07 2.61
CA LEU A 57 -0.19 0.13 2.82
C LEU A 57 0.96 0.12 1.83
N PHE A 58 1.05 1.17 1.02
CA PHE A 58 2.22 1.46 0.21
C PHE A 58 2.98 2.62 0.83
N GLN A 59 4.23 2.37 1.18
CA GLN A 59 5.13 3.37 1.73
C GLN A 59 5.95 4.03 0.63
N SER A 60 6.41 5.23 0.92
CA SER A 60 7.21 6.02 -0.01
C SER A 60 8.59 5.46 -0.33
N ASP A 61 9.12 4.63 0.55
CA ASP A 61 10.44 4.00 0.44
C ASP A 61 10.42 2.71 -0.39
N GLY A 62 9.28 2.39 -1.02
CA GLY A 62 9.12 1.19 -1.83
C GLY A 62 8.72 -0.04 -1.02
N GLN A 63 8.35 0.11 0.26
CA GLN A 63 7.81 -1.01 1.04
C GLN A 63 6.30 -1.10 0.99
N TYR A 64 5.75 -2.31 1.02
CA TYR A 64 4.33 -2.56 1.17
C TYR A 64 4.03 -3.52 2.31
N PHE A 65 2.83 -3.36 2.87
CA PHE A 65 2.27 -4.22 3.91
C PHE A 65 0.83 -4.50 3.55
N ALA A 66 0.39 -5.76 3.69
CA ALA A 66 -1.01 -6.06 3.53
C ALA A 66 -1.49 -7.19 4.43
N THR A 67 -2.75 -7.03 4.85
CA THR A 67 -3.49 -7.97 5.69
C THR A 67 -4.71 -8.45 4.93
N TRP A 68 -4.63 -9.69 4.45
CA TRP A 68 -5.73 -10.37 3.76
C TRP A 68 -6.52 -11.22 4.74
N PHE A 69 -7.83 -10.94 4.84
CA PHE A 69 -8.77 -11.80 5.56
C PHE A 69 -9.46 -12.77 4.60
N MET A 70 -9.26 -14.05 4.87
CA MET A 70 -10.03 -15.15 4.31
C MET A 70 -11.04 -15.64 5.37
N LEU A 71 -12.04 -16.42 4.96
CA LEU A 71 -13.16 -16.84 5.83
C LEU A 71 -12.73 -17.37 7.21
N GLU A 72 -11.69 -18.21 7.27
CA GLU A 72 -11.22 -18.83 8.52
C GLU A 72 -9.76 -18.51 8.85
N SER A 73 -9.11 -17.61 8.11
CA SER A 73 -7.72 -17.24 8.40
C SER A 73 -7.34 -15.88 7.84
N TYR A 74 -6.21 -15.35 8.27
CA TYR A 74 -5.61 -14.17 7.68
C TYR A 74 -4.17 -14.46 7.27
N VAL A 75 -3.69 -13.69 6.30
CA VAL A 75 -2.29 -13.63 5.90
C VAL A 75 -1.86 -12.18 6.04
N ASP A 76 -0.85 -11.97 6.86
CA ASP A 76 -0.08 -10.73 6.85
C ASP A 76 1.18 -10.99 6.05
N LEU A 77 1.46 -10.11 5.10
CA LEU A 77 2.69 -10.17 4.32
C LEU A 77 3.16 -8.76 4.01
N GLY A 78 4.41 -8.69 3.56
CA GLY A 78 4.97 -7.47 3.03
C GLY A 78 6.34 -7.69 2.43
N GLY A 79 6.88 -6.60 1.94
CA GLY A 79 8.13 -6.62 1.21
C GLY A 79 8.28 -5.36 0.39
N ASP A 80 8.89 -5.50 -0.77
CA ASP A 80 9.14 -4.38 -1.66
C ASP A 80 8.07 -4.31 -2.76
N TYR A 81 7.80 -3.12 -3.26
CA TYR A 81 6.96 -2.94 -4.43
C TYR A 81 7.58 -1.96 -5.42
N THR A 82 7.28 -2.18 -6.69
CA THR A 82 7.59 -1.26 -7.77
C THR A 82 6.34 -0.93 -8.58
N VAL A 83 6.31 0.26 -9.17
CA VAL A 83 5.23 0.71 -10.04
C VAL A 83 5.78 1.42 -11.26
N THR A 84 5.08 1.27 -12.38
CA THR A 84 5.28 2.07 -13.58
C THR A 84 4.01 2.89 -13.83
N PRO A 85 3.92 4.14 -13.32
CA PRO A 85 2.68 4.94 -13.40
C PRO A 85 2.17 5.18 -14.81
N SER A 86 3.06 5.22 -15.81
CA SER A 86 2.67 5.44 -17.21
C SER A 86 1.98 4.24 -17.85
N THR A 87 2.24 3.02 -17.37
CA THR A 87 1.65 1.78 -17.91
C THR A 87 0.66 1.14 -16.95
N GLY A 88 0.64 1.59 -15.68
CA GLY A 88 -0.16 0.98 -14.62
C GLY A 88 0.38 -0.38 -14.18
N GLU A 89 1.65 -0.70 -14.44
CA GLU A 89 2.25 -1.97 -13.98
C GLU A 89 2.62 -1.87 -12.50
N ILE A 90 2.46 -2.98 -11.78
CA ILE A 90 2.85 -3.13 -10.38
C ILE A 90 3.46 -4.50 -10.15
N GLU A 91 4.48 -4.54 -9.30
CA GLU A 91 5.07 -5.77 -8.79
C GLU A 91 5.22 -5.66 -7.27
N LEU A 92 4.72 -6.67 -6.56
CA LEU A 92 4.89 -6.89 -5.13
C LEU A 92 5.86 -8.05 -4.94
N THR A 93 7.03 -7.77 -4.38
CA THR A 93 8.02 -8.78 -4.03
C THR A 93 7.91 -9.07 -2.55
N GLU A 94 7.33 -10.23 -2.22
CA GLU A 94 7.24 -10.66 -0.83
C GLU A 94 8.63 -10.94 -0.26
N ASN A 95 8.93 -10.31 0.88
CA ASN A 95 10.15 -10.56 1.64
C ASN A 95 9.85 -11.19 3.01
N TRP A 96 8.61 -11.09 3.47
CA TRP A 96 8.16 -11.66 4.74
C TRP A 96 6.66 -11.95 4.73
N GLU A 97 6.29 -12.99 5.48
CA GLU A 97 4.90 -13.37 5.72
C GLU A 97 4.75 -13.94 7.13
N LEU A 98 3.56 -13.76 7.73
CA LEU A 98 3.21 -14.40 9.01
C LEU A 98 2.69 -15.83 8.82
N LYS A 99 2.12 -16.12 7.65
CA LYS A 99 1.54 -17.42 7.31
C LYS A 99 1.80 -17.74 5.84
N ASP A 100 2.36 -18.92 5.60
CA ASP A 100 2.77 -19.42 4.29
C ASP A 100 1.71 -19.22 3.20
N SER A 101 2.08 -18.43 2.20
CA SER A 101 1.31 -18.03 1.04
C SER A 101 1.91 -18.66 -0.23
N GLN A 102 2.10 -19.99 -0.24
CA GLN A 102 2.73 -20.81 -1.30
C GLN A 102 2.38 -20.49 -2.77
N GLU A 103 1.37 -19.68 -3.04
CA GLU A 103 0.93 -19.29 -4.39
C GLU A 103 0.63 -17.77 -4.50
N PHE A 104 1.32 -16.92 -3.73
CA PHE A 104 1.22 -15.46 -3.87
C PHE A 104 1.56 -15.01 -5.30
N GLN A 105 0.67 -14.20 -5.87
CA GLN A 105 0.89 -13.56 -7.17
C GLN A 105 1.09 -12.08 -6.93
N GLY A 106 2.34 -11.63 -7.07
CA GLY A 106 2.73 -10.25 -6.80
C GLY A 106 2.70 -9.33 -8.02
N THR A 107 2.64 -9.87 -9.23
CA THR A 107 2.71 -9.09 -10.47
C THR A 107 1.31 -8.82 -11.02
N GLY A 108 1.04 -7.57 -11.40
CA GLY A 108 -0.26 -7.20 -11.91
C GLY A 108 -0.31 -5.80 -12.50
N SER A 109 -1.52 -5.25 -12.53
CA SER A 109 -1.76 -3.88 -12.94
C SER A 109 -2.59 -3.11 -11.90
N PHE A 110 -2.47 -1.79 -11.95
CA PHE A 110 -3.23 -0.87 -11.14
C PHE A 110 -3.86 0.26 -11.97
N GLU A 111 -5.00 0.75 -11.49
CA GLU A 111 -5.63 1.96 -12.00
C GLU A 111 -6.20 2.76 -10.82
N ILE A 112 -6.10 4.10 -10.88
CA ILE A 112 -6.88 4.98 -10.01
C ILE A 112 -8.04 5.54 -10.82
N ASP A 113 -9.27 5.19 -10.44
CA ASP A 113 -10.46 5.65 -11.15
C ASP A 113 -10.80 7.13 -10.85
N GLU A 114 -11.81 7.65 -11.55
CA GLU A 114 -12.27 9.04 -11.41
C GLU A 114 -12.74 9.39 -9.99
N GLN A 115 -13.06 8.40 -9.16
CA GLN A 115 -13.47 8.57 -7.77
C GLN A 115 -12.29 8.44 -6.79
N GLY A 116 -11.07 8.24 -7.29
CA GLY A 116 -9.87 8.05 -6.49
C GLY A 116 -9.77 6.67 -5.84
N ARG A 117 -10.50 5.68 -6.36
CA ARG A 117 -10.42 4.28 -5.91
C ARG A 117 -9.31 3.57 -6.66
N LEU A 118 -8.64 2.66 -5.98
CA LEU A 118 -7.62 1.80 -6.55
C LEU A 118 -8.27 0.52 -7.07
N LEU A 119 -8.03 0.19 -8.33
CA LEU A 119 -8.28 -1.12 -8.91
C LEU A 119 -6.94 -1.84 -9.02
N LEU A 120 -6.83 -3.04 -8.44
CA LEU A 120 -5.70 -3.94 -8.65
C LEU A 120 -6.18 -5.19 -9.38
N SER A 121 -5.41 -5.64 -10.37
CA SER A 121 -5.66 -6.87 -11.13
C SER A 121 -4.41 -7.74 -11.15
N GLY A 122 -4.56 -9.05 -11.11
CA GLY A 122 -3.45 -10.02 -11.14
C GLY A 122 -2.72 -10.23 -9.81
N ILE A 123 -3.08 -9.48 -8.75
CA ILE A 123 -2.48 -9.63 -7.42
C ILE A 123 -3.36 -10.49 -6.52
N CYS A 124 -2.89 -11.70 -6.21
CA CYS A 124 -3.61 -12.68 -5.40
C CYS A 124 -2.80 -13.04 -4.15
N PRO A 125 -3.41 -13.05 -2.94
CA PRO A 125 -2.72 -13.50 -1.72
C PRO A 125 -2.38 -15.00 -1.73
N THR A 126 -3.09 -15.76 -2.55
CA THR A 126 -3.00 -17.20 -2.71
C THR A 126 -3.41 -17.54 -4.14
N LYS A 127 -3.66 -18.81 -4.47
CA LYS A 127 -4.26 -19.20 -5.75
C LYS A 127 -5.45 -18.31 -6.14
N PRO A 128 -5.56 -17.92 -7.42
CA PRO A 128 -6.76 -17.26 -7.93
C PRO A 128 -8.02 -18.02 -7.55
N ASP A 129 -9.00 -17.30 -7.01
CA ASP A 129 -10.34 -17.81 -6.77
C ASP A 129 -10.99 -18.12 -8.13
N PRO A 130 -11.57 -19.31 -8.36
CA PRO A 130 -12.32 -19.59 -9.59
C PRO A 130 -13.40 -18.55 -9.90
N ASP A 131 -13.98 -17.91 -8.88
CA ASP A 131 -14.99 -16.86 -9.02
C ASP A 131 -14.36 -15.45 -9.24
N ASN A 132 -13.04 -15.31 -9.07
CA ASN A 132 -12.26 -14.11 -9.38
C ASN A 132 -10.90 -14.50 -10.01
N PRO A 133 -10.90 -15.07 -11.23
CA PRO A 133 -9.70 -15.65 -11.84
C PRO A 133 -8.64 -14.61 -12.17
N ASP A 134 -9.04 -13.34 -12.36
CA ASP A 134 -8.16 -12.22 -12.65
C ASP A 134 -7.68 -11.48 -11.39
N CYS A 135 -8.11 -11.94 -10.20
CA CYS A 135 -7.86 -11.28 -8.92
C CYS A 135 -8.14 -9.77 -8.95
N LEU A 136 -9.25 -9.39 -9.58
CA LEU A 136 -9.68 -8.01 -9.64
C LEU A 136 -10.20 -7.59 -8.26
N ARG A 137 -9.59 -6.55 -7.69
CA ARG A 137 -9.93 -6.01 -6.36
C ARG A 137 -10.06 -4.51 -6.43
N ARG A 138 -11.03 -3.96 -5.70
CA ARG A 138 -11.27 -2.51 -5.63
C ARG A 138 -11.10 -2.02 -4.20
N PHE A 139 -10.36 -0.94 -4.05
CA PHE A 139 -10.01 -0.36 -2.77
C PHE A 139 -10.36 1.12 -2.71
N THR A 140 -10.72 1.57 -1.51
CA THR A 140 -10.86 2.98 -1.16
C THR A 140 -9.72 3.42 -0.26
N ARG A 141 -9.36 4.71 -0.30
CA ARG A 141 -8.36 5.25 0.63
C ARG A 141 -8.89 5.17 2.06
N ALA A 142 -8.08 4.56 2.93
CA ALA A 142 -8.37 4.52 4.36
C ALA A 142 -8.02 5.89 4.98
N LYS A 143 -8.88 6.35 5.89
CA LYS A 143 -8.65 7.56 6.69
C LYS A 143 -7.72 7.31 7.87
#